data_AF-A0A9D9N3I5-F1
#
_entry.id   AF-A0A9D9N3I5-F1
#
_cell.length_a   1.000
_cell.length_b   1.000
_cell.length_c   1.000
_cell.angle_alpha   90.00
_cell.angle_beta   90.00
_cell.angle_gamma   90.00
#
_symmetry.space_group_name_H-M   'P 1'
#
loop_
_entity.id
_entity.type
_entity.pdbx_description
1 polymer ?
#
loop_
_entity_poly.entity_id
_entity_poly.type
_entity_poly.pdbx_seq_one_letter_code
_entity_poly.pdbx_strand_id
1 'polypeptide(L)'
;MIRKTLLAVLLFVALIPAGAESLVARLEKIPSVQTVYISPKMFRLLGVAQKDSLLSATSIERLQSMNIVVADNPSAITELTRETATYIHQNGYEEVERQSGNDENTVIYHKAASPYAVFIQCTESPSEYVVAVIQGNLSKDELKGFMHALPVEER
;
A
#
# COMPACT_ATOMS: atom_id res chain seq x y z
N MET A 1 28.39 4.05 -12.29
CA MET A 1 27.96 2.76 -12.89
C MET A 1 28.26 1.65 -11.88
N ILE A 2 27.22 1.20 -11.16
CA ILE A 2 26.99 -0.11 -10.53
C ILE A 2 25.66 0.07 -9.79
N ARG A 3 24.58 -0.39 -10.43
CA ARG A 3 23.23 -0.47 -9.87
C ARG A 3 23.27 -1.57 -8.82
N LYS A 4 23.10 -1.23 -7.54
CA LYS A 4 22.84 -2.20 -6.48
C LYS A 4 21.34 -2.27 -6.24
N THR A 5 20.66 -2.88 -7.21
CA THR A 5 19.38 -3.55 -6.97
C THR A 5 19.56 -4.55 -5.84
N LEU A 6 18.92 -4.33 -4.69
CA LEU A 6 18.71 -5.40 -3.72
C LEU A 6 17.49 -5.11 -2.84
N LEU A 7 16.30 -5.42 -3.34
CA LEU A 7 15.21 -5.87 -2.50
C LEU A 7 14.43 -6.95 -3.25
N ALA A 8 14.97 -8.16 -3.22
CA ALA A 8 14.24 -9.36 -3.60
C ALA A 8 13.22 -9.65 -2.49
N VAL A 9 12.05 -9.03 -2.57
CA VAL A 9 10.90 -9.42 -1.76
C VAL A 9 10.30 -10.67 -2.41
N LEU A 10 10.25 -11.75 -1.63
CA LEU A 10 9.73 -13.05 -2.07
C LEU A 10 8.31 -12.91 -2.62
N LEU A 11 8.14 -13.24 -3.90
CA LEU A 11 6.87 -13.28 -4.61
C LEU A 11 6.05 -14.50 -4.13
N PHE A 12 5.01 -14.28 -3.30
CA PHE A 12 4.06 -15.32 -2.92
C PHE A 12 2.68 -14.93 -3.42
N VAL A 13 2.26 -15.52 -4.54
CA VAL A 13 0.91 -15.33 -5.10
C VAL A 13 -0.07 -16.10 -4.22
N ALA A 14 -0.94 -15.39 -3.49
CA ALA A 14 -2.01 -15.98 -2.70
C ALA A 14 -3.35 -15.80 -3.44
N LEU A 15 -4.04 -16.90 -3.72
CA LEU A 15 -5.35 -16.90 -4.39
C LEU A 15 -6.45 -16.55 -3.36
N ILE A 16 -7.16 -15.43 -3.56
CA ILE A 16 -8.25 -14.95 -2.66
C ILE A 16 -9.63 -15.29 -3.27
N PRO A 17 -10.62 -15.81 -2.50
CA PRO A 17 -11.94 -16.18 -3.02
C PRO A 17 -12.86 -14.97 -3.29
N ALA A 18 -13.73 -15.11 -4.29
CA ALA A 18 -14.55 -14.04 -4.87
C ALA A 18 -15.81 -13.69 -4.06
N GLY A 19 -15.86 -12.46 -3.56
CA GLY A 19 -17.05 -11.74 -3.09
C GLY A 19 -16.69 -10.26 -3.02
N ALA A 20 -17.48 -9.38 -3.67
CA ALA A 20 -17.16 -7.97 -3.94
C ALA A 20 -15.69 -7.76 -4.35
N GLU A 21 -15.41 -7.72 -5.66
CA GLU A 21 -14.03 -7.67 -6.17
C GLU A 21 -13.19 -6.63 -5.42
N SER A 22 -12.22 -7.11 -4.65
CA SER A 22 -11.34 -6.25 -3.86
C SER A 22 -10.48 -5.43 -4.83
N LEU A 23 -10.09 -4.22 -4.43
CA LEU A 23 -9.19 -3.39 -5.25
C LEU A 23 -7.99 -4.21 -5.72
N VAL A 24 -7.34 -4.93 -4.80
CA VAL A 24 -6.16 -5.75 -5.10
C VAL A 24 -6.45 -6.79 -6.20
N ALA A 25 -7.55 -7.54 -6.11
CA ALA A 25 -7.91 -8.53 -7.12
C ALA A 25 -8.19 -7.90 -8.50
N ARG A 26 -8.67 -6.66 -8.52
CA ARG A 26 -8.84 -5.89 -9.76
C ARG A 26 -7.49 -5.46 -10.34
N LEU A 27 -6.59 -4.95 -9.49
CA LEU A 27 -5.27 -4.47 -9.93
C LEU A 27 -4.35 -5.61 -10.37
N GLU A 28 -4.42 -6.79 -9.74
CA GLU A 28 -3.66 -8.00 -10.12
C GLU A 28 -3.95 -8.51 -11.53
N LYS A 29 -5.07 -8.11 -12.13
CA LYS A 29 -5.42 -8.47 -13.52
C LYS A 29 -4.65 -7.63 -14.56
N ILE A 30 -4.03 -6.53 -14.14
CA ILE A 30 -3.28 -5.64 -15.01
C ILE A 30 -1.97 -6.33 -15.41
N PRO A 31 -1.65 -6.47 -16.71
CA PRO A 31 -0.41 -7.09 -17.12
C PRO A 31 0.82 -6.33 -16.59
N SER A 32 1.82 -7.08 -16.13
CA SER A 32 3.12 -6.54 -15.68
C SER A 32 3.07 -5.71 -14.40
N VAL A 33 2.04 -5.87 -13.55
CA VAL A 33 2.11 -5.39 -12.17
C VAL A 33 2.74 -6.44 -11.26
N GLN A 34 3.40 -5.98 -10.20
CA GLN A 34 3.92 -6.83 -9.13
C GLN A 34 3.07 -6.60 -7.89
N THR A 35 2.61 -7.67 -7.25
CA THR A 35 1.84 -7.58 -6.00
C THR A 35 2.59 -8.27 -4.87
N VAL A 36 2.73 -7.57 -3.74
CA VAL A 36 3.32 -8.06 -2.51
C VAL A 36 2.25 -8.07 -1.42
N TYR A 37 2.02 -9.23 -0.80
CA TYR A 37 1.15 -9.36 0.36
C TYR A 37 1.96 -9.36 1.66
N ILE A 38 1.56 -8.53 2.62
CA ILE A 38 2.11 -8.48 3.97
C ILE A 38 1.05 -8.98 4.96
N SER A 39 1.37 -10.09 5.64
CA SER A 39 0.52 -10.73 6.64
C SER A 39 0.72 -10.15 8.05
N PRO A 40 -0.25 -10.37 8.98
CA PRO A 40 -0.11 -9.99 10.39
C PRO A 40 1.17 -10.50 11.04
N LYS A 41 1.59 -11.73 10.71
CA LYS A 41 2.83 -12.31 11.23
C LYS A 41 4.05 -11.54 10.75
N MET A 42 4.06 -11.10 9.49
CA MET A 42 5.17 -10.32 8.94
C MET A 42 5.24 -8.91 9.55
N PHE A 43 4.11 -8.26 9.82
CA PHE A 43 4.11 -7.00 10.57
C PHE A 43 4.72 -7.13 11.97
N ARG A 44 4.41 -8.21 12.68
CA ARG A 44 5.02 -8.47 14.00
C ARG A 44 6.53 -8.66 13.90
N LEU A 45 7.02 -9.34 12.86
CA LEU A 45 8.46 -9.47 12.62
C LEU A 45 9.12 -8.12 12.34
N LEU A 46 8.49 -7.25 11.55
CA LEU A 46 8.96 -5.88 11.29
C LEU A 46 8.98 -5.04 12.59
N GLY A 47 7.95 -5.15 13.42
CA GLY A 47 7.87 -4.46 14.72
C GLY A 47 8.92 -4.92 15.72
N VAL A 48 9.25 -6.22 15.73
CA VAL A 48 10.33 -6.76 16.57
C VAL A 48 11.71 -6.27 16.09
N ALA A 49 11.87 -6.00 14.79
CA ALA A 49 13.12 -5.50 14.21
C ALA A 49 13.35 -3.99 14.46
N GLN A 50 12.28 -3.18 14.52
CA GLN A 50 12.38 -1.73 14.70
C GLN A 50 12.19 -1.35 16.18
N LYS A 51 13.26 -1.50 16.98
CA LYS A 51 13.26 -1.22 18.43
C LYS A 51 13.02 0.27 18.80
N ASP A 52 13.13 1.17 17.82
CA ASP A 52 12.98 2.63 17.97
C ASP A 52 11.84 3.21 17.11
N SER A 53 10.90 2.37 16.65
CA SER A 53 9.87 2.81 15.69
C SER A 53 8.74 3.63 16.33
N LEU A 54 8.25 4.63 15.59
CA LEU A 54 7.06 5.44 15.89
C LEU A 54 5.75 4.62 16.05
N LEU A 55 5.80 3.31 15.79
CA LEU A 55 4.67 2.41 15.89
C LEU A 55 4.73 1.56 17.15
N SER A 56 3.69 1.71 17.98
CA SER A 56 3.51 0.84 19.14
C SER A 56 3.25 -0.62 18.70
N ALA A 57 3.73 -1.59 19.48
CA ALA A 57 3.42 -3.01 19.25
C ALA A 57 1.89 -3.25 19.18
N THR A 58 1.12 -2.48 19.93
CA THR A 58 -0.35 -2.51 19.92
C THR A 58 -0.96 -2.05 18.58
N SER A 59 -0.37 -1.07 17.89
CA SER A 59 -0.83 -0.65 16.56
C SER A 59 -0.53 -1.73 15.52
N ILE A 60 0.64 -2.37 15.61
CA ILE A 60 1.04 -3.47 14.72
C ILE A 60 0.10 -4.67 14.83
N GLU A 61 -0.36 -5.01 16.04
CA GLU A 61 -1.32 -6.10 16.26
C GLU A 61 -2.70 -5.85 15.65
N ARG A 62 -3.05 -4.59 15.39
CA ARG A 62 -4.34 -4.17 14.83
C ARG A 62 -4.35 -4.15 13.30
N LEU A 63 -3.20 -4.38 12.66
CA LEU A 63 -3.08 -4.58 11.21
C LEU A 63 -3.51 -5.99 10.81
N GLN A 64 -4.36 -6.08 9.80
CA GLN A 64 -4.88 -7.34 9.26
C GLN A 64 -4.16 -7.75 7.97
N SER A 65 -3.87 -6.78 7.11
CA SER A 65 -3.15 -7.02 5.87
C SER A 65 -2.61 -5.72 5.29
N MET A 66 -1.58 -5.85 4.46
CA MET A 66 -1.23 -4.83 3.47
C MET A 66 -0.92 -5.52 2.16
N ASN A 67 -1.40 -4.95 1.06
CA ASN A 67 -1.04 -5.38 -0.28
C ASN A 67 -0.38 -4.20 -0.96
N ILE A 68 0.77 -4.41 -1.59
CA ILE A 68 1.47 -3.39 -2.35
C ILE A 68 1.44 -3.83 -3.80
N VAL A 69 0.82 -3.03 -4.67
CA VAL A 69 0.78 -3.26 -6.11
C VAL A 69 1.66 -2.22 -6.78
N VAL A 70 2.60 -2.66 -7.59
CA VAL A 70 3.62 -1.83 -8.25
C VAL A 70 3.51 -1.98 -9.75
N ALA A 71 3.54 -0.86 -10.47
CA ALA A 71 3.76 -0.80 -11.90
C ALA A 71 4.98 0.08 -12.21
N ASP A 72 5.88 -0.42 -13.06
CA ASP A 72 7.17 0.22 -13.40
C ASP A 72 7.36 0.51 -14.90
N ASN A 73 6.32 0.22 -15.71
CA ASN A 73 6.32 0.46 -17.14
C ASN A 73 5.12 1.33 -17.54
N PRO A 74 5.23 2.14 -18.63
CA PRO A 74 4.24 3.16 -18.94
C PRO A 74 2.80 2.66 -19.12
N SER A 75 2.64 1.47 -19.74
CA SER A 75 1.31 0.89 -19.97
C SER A 75 0.67 0.46 -18.66
N ALA A 76 1.40 -0.28 -17.84
CA ALA A 76 0.92 -0.74 -16.53
C ALA A 76 0.67 0.44 -15.58
N ILE A 77 1.54 1.46 -15.59
CA ILE A 77 1.35 2.69 -14.79
C ILE A 77 0.03 3.37 -15.18
N THR A 78 -0.19 3.59 -16.48
CA THR A 78 -1.42 4.24 -16.96
C THR A 78 -2.66 3.47 -16.54
N GLU A 79 -2.63 2.14 -16.67
CA GLU A 79 -3.76 1.30 -16.31
C GLU A 79 -3.97 1.22 -14.79
N LEU A 80 -2.90 1.04 -14.01
CA LEU A 80 -2.93 0.97 -12.54
C LEU A 80 -3.47 2.26 -11.94
N THR A 81 -3.02 3.42 -12.41
CA THR A 81 -3.52 4.74 -11.99
C THR A 81 -5.01 4.88 -12.30
N ARG A 82 -5.43 4.54 -13.53
CA ARG A 82 -6.83 4.65 -13.96
C ARG A 82 -7.76 3.74 -13.16
N GLU A 83 -7.40 2.46 -13.01
CA GLU A 83 -8.20 1.47 -12.31
C GLU A 83 -8.34 1.83 -10.82
N THR A 84 -7.25 2.29 -10.19
CA THR A 84 -7.22 2.74 -8.79
C THR A 84 -8.11 3.96 -8.57
N ALA A 85 -7.94 5.02 -9.38
CA ALA A 85 -8.77 6.22 -9.29
C ALA A 85 -10.26 5.92 -9.50
N THR A 86 -10.58 5.06 -10.47
CA THR A 86 -11.96 4.61 -10.73
C THR A 86 -12.55 3.90 -9.51
N TYR A 87 -11.77 3.01 -8.88
CA TYR A 87 -12.24 2.26 -7.72
C TYR A 87 -12.52 3.18 -6.52
N ILE A 88 -11.58 4.09 -6.21
CA ILE A 88 -11.68 5.06 -5.13
C ILE A 88 -12.96 5.89 -5.30
N HIS A 89 -13.17 6.45 -6.49
CA HIS A 89 -14.33 7.27 -6.82
C HIS A 89 -15.66 6.49 -6.70
N GLN A 90 -15.71 5.25 -7.17
CA GLN A 90 -16.92 4.42 -7.13
C GLN A 90 -17.28 3.90 -5.73
N ASN A 91 -16.30 3.82 -4.83
CA ASN A 91 -16.47 3.13 -3.54
C ASN A 91 -16.54 4.07 -2.34
N GLY A 92 -16.59 5.40 -2.54
CA GLY A 92 -16.81 6.37 -1.46
C GLY A 92 -15.62 6.50 -0.50
N TYR A 93 -14.41 6.41 -1.05
CA TYR A 93 -13.19 6.71 -0.29
C TYR A 93 -13.00 8.22 -0.14
N GLU A 94 -12.52 8.65 1.01
CA GLU A 94 -12.20 10.05 1.31
C GLU A 94 -10.68 10.27 1.25
N GLU A 95 -10.24 11.37 0.64
CA GLU A 95 -8.84 11.80 0.75
C GLU A 95 -8.56 12.28 2.18
N VAL A 96 -7.51 11.75 2.80
CA VAL A 96 -7.09 12.08 4.16
C VAL A 96 -5.88 13.00 4.15
N GLU A 97 -4.98 12.79 3.20
CA GLU A 97 -3.72 13.49 3.12
C GLU A 97 -3.14 13.42 1.71
N ARG A 98 -2.42 14.48 1.35
CA ARG A 98 -1.68 14.59 0.10
C ARG A 98 -0.35 15.27 0.37
N GLN A 99 0.72 14.62 -0.07
CA GLN A 99 2.07 15.15 -0.05
C GLN A 99 2.56 15.21 -1.50
N SER A 100 2.89 16.41 -1.95
CA SER A 100 3.46 16.64 -3.27
C SER A 100 4.91 17.09 -3.12
N GLY A 101 5.83 16.27 -3.63
CA GLY A 101 7.25 16.57 -3.77
C GLY A 101 7.62 16.85 -5.22
N ASN A 102 8.91 17.11 -5.46
CA ASN A 102 9.41 17.41 -6.80
C ASN A 102 9.31 16.19 -7.75
N ASP A 103 9.63 15.00 -7.25
CA ASP A 103 9.68 13.76 -8.04
C ASP A 103 8.73 12.67 -7.51
N GLU A 104 7.99 12.94 -6.44
CA GLU A 104 7.07 11.97 -5.85
C GLU A 104 5.80 12.66 -5.34
N ASN A 105 4.64 12.12 -5.71
CA ASN A 105 3.35 12.55 -5.20
C ASN A 105 2.68 11.39 -4.48
N THR A 106 2.38 11.56 -3.20
CA THR A 106 1.70 10.56 -2.37
C THR A 106 0.34 11.07 -1.93
N VAL A 107 -0.70 10.24 -2.07
CA VAL A 107 -2.07 10.52 -1.62
C VAL A 107 -2.60 9.36 -0.80
N ILE A 108 -3.23 9.68 0.33
CA ILE A 108 -3.80 8.70 1.25
C ILE A 108 -5.32 8.81 1.22
N TYR A 109 -5.99 7.70 0.96
CA TYR A 109 -7.44 7.56 0.99
C TYR A 109 -7.89 6.65 2.12
N HIS A 110 -9.07 6.92 2.68
CA HIS A 110 -9.68 6.15 3.76
C HIS A 110 -11.13 5.84 3.45
N LYS A 111 -11.53 4.62 3.80
CA LYS A 111 -12.93 4.22 3.91
C LYS A 111 -13.13 3.52 5.24
N ALA A 112 -14.04 4.07 6.05
CA ALA A 112 -14.52 3.37 7.23
C ALA A 112 -15.28 2.12 6.77
N ALA A 113 -14.88 0.96 7.28
CA ALA A 113 -15.57 -0.29 7.03
C ALA A 113 -15.60 -1.12 8.32
N SER A 114 -16.63 -1.96 8.45
CA SER A 114 -16.77 -2.90 9.55
C SER A 114 -16.41 -4.30 9.04
N PRO A 115 -15.54 -5.07 9.73
CA PRO A 115 -14.93 -4.78 11.04
C PRO A 115 -13.62 -3.95 10.98
N TYR A 116 -13.08 -3.67 9.79
CA TYR A 116 -11.79 -3.00 9.63
C TYR A 116 -11.88 -1.82 8.68
N ALA A 117 -11.23 -0.71 9.03
CA ALA A 117 -11.03 0.40 8.10
C ALA A 117 -10.08 -0.03 6.97
N VAL A 118 -10.31 0.54 5.78
CA VAL A 118 -9.47 0.31 4.60
C VAL A 118 -8.82 1.62 4.21
N PHE A 119 -7.52 1.57 4.02
CA PHE A 119 -6.74 2.69 3.53
C PHE A 119 -6.05 2.34 2.23
N ILE A 120 -5.94 3.32 1.34
CA ILE A 120 -5.23 3.18 0.06
C ILE A 120 -4.23 4.33 -0.01
N GLN A 121 -2.94 4.00 -0.04
CA GLN A 121 -1.87 4.93 -0.38
C GLN A 121 -1.56 4.78 -1.86
N CYS A 122 -1.60 5.88 -2.59
CA CYS A 122 -1.12 5.95 -3.95
C CYS A 122 0.14 6.81 -3.98
N THR A 123 1.24 6.26 -4.47
CA THR A 123 2.50 6.97 -4.64
C THR A 123 2.88 6.95 -6.11
N GLU A 124 3.05 8.14 -6.68
CA GLU A 124 3.41 8.37 -8.07
C GLU A 124 4.81 8.96 -8.16
N SER A 125 5.68 8.31 -8.94
CA SER A 125 7.01 8.77 -9.32
C SER A 125 7.17 8.73 -10.85
N PRO A 126 8.18 9.39 -11.44
CA PRO A 126 8.36 9.42 -12.90
C PRO A 126 8.42 8.07 -13.60
N SER A 127 8.86 7.01 -12.90
CA SER A 127 9.06 5.67 -13.46
C SER A 127 8.21 4.59 -12.81
N GLU A 128 7.42 4.92 -11.79
CA GLU A 128 6.73 3.92 -10.98
C GLU A 128 5.43 4.47 -10.41
N TYR A 129 4.42 3.60 -10.31
CA TYR A 129 3.20 3.88 -9.56
C TYR A 129 2.96 2.74 -8.57
N VAL A 130 2.83 3.11 -7.30
CA VAL A 130 2.69 2.18 -6.17
C VAL A 130 1.35 2.40 -5.51
N VAL A 131 0.59 1.32 -5.31
CA VAL A 131 -0.68 1.30 -4.59
C VAL A 131 -0.55 0.38 -3.40
N ALA A 132 -0.53 0.94 -2.19
CA ALA A 132 -0.59 0.17 -0.96
C ALA A 132 -2.00 0.18 -0.37
N VAL A 133 -2.62 -1.00 -0.28
CA VAL A 133 -3.94 -1.23 0.34
C VAL A 133 -3.74 -1.82 1.72
N ILE A 134 -4.06 -1.05 2.76
CA ILE A 134 -3.87 -1.43 4.16
C ILE A 134 -5.23 -1.67 4.81
N GLN A 135 -5.39 -2.81 5.48
CA GLN A 135 -6.58 -3.14 6.25
C GLN A 135 -6.21 -3.31 7.72
N GLY A 136 -6.98 -2.66 8.59
CA GLY A 136 -6.78 -2.78 10.02
C GLY A 136 -7.83 -2.01 10.81
N ASN A 137 -7.83 -2.23 12.12
CA ASN A 137 -8.58 -1.39 13.02
C ASN A 137 -7.61 -0.36 13.58
N LEU A 138 -7.18 0.63 12.79
CA LEU A 138 -6.30 1.71 13.23
C LEU A 138 -7.05 3.05 13.19
N SER A 139 -6.71 3.97 14.10
CA SER A 139 -7.15 5.35 13.96
C SER A 139 -6.46 6.01 12.75
N LYS A 140 -7.03 7.12 12.26
CA LYS A 140 -6.40 7.92 11.19
C LYS A 140 -4.97 8.35 11.59
N ASP A 141 -4.76 8.72 12.85
CA ASP A 141 -3.44 9.19 13.34
C ASP A 141 -2.42 8.06 13.48
N GLU A 142 -2.85 6.90 13.98
CA GLU A 142 -1.97 5.72 14.07
C GLU A 142 -1.53 5.24 12.69
N LEU A 143 -2.41 5.33 11.70
CA LEU A 143 -2.07 4.98 10.33
C LEU A 143 -1.16 6.02 9.68
N LYS A 144 -1.36 7.32 9.90
CA LYS A 144 -0.40 8.33 9.44
C LYS A 144 1.00 8.03 9.98
N GLY A 145 1.10 7.76 11.28
CA GLY A 145 2.34 7.29 11.89
C GLY A 145 2.90 6.03 11.22
N PHE A 146 2.04 5.09 10.82
CA PHE A 146 2.44 3.87 10.11
C PHE A 146 3.00 4.16 8.73
N MET A 147 2.34 5.02 7.97
CA MET A 147 2.71 5.33 6.60
C MET A 147 3.97 6.17 6.51
N HIS A 148 4.19 7.09 7.45
CA HIS A 148 5.47 7.80 7.57
C HIS A 148 6.62 6.92 8.08
N ALA A 149 6.32 5.84 8.81
CA ALA A 149 7.33 4.90 9.32
C ALA A 149 7.72 3.83 8.29
N LEU A 150 6.96 3.67 7.20
CA LEU A 150 7.42 2.89 6.06
C LEU A 150 8.55 3.69 5.39
N PRO A 151 9.71 3.09 5.13
CA PRO A 151 10.83 3.79 4.53
C PRO A 151 10.44 4.25 3.12
N VAL A 152 10.05 5.51 3.00
CA VAL A 152 10.20 6.26 1.76
C VAL A 152 11.70 6.61 1.74
N GLU A 153 12.43 6.16 0.73
CA GLU A 153 13.83 6.56 0.56
C GLU A 153 13.89 8.10 0.59
N GLU A 154 14.35 8.69 1.71
CA GLU A 154 14.92 10.03 1.67
C GLU A 154 16.15 9.94 0.76
N ARG A 155 15.99 10.37 -0.49
CA ARG A 155 17.11 10.70 -1.37
C ARG A 155 17.42 12.19 -1.29
#